data_AF-A0A537UKW2-F1
#
_entry.id   AF-A0A537UKW2-F1
#
_cell.length_a   1.000
_cell.length_b   1.000
_cell.length_c   1.000
_cell.angle_alpha   90.00
_cell.angle_beta   90.00
_cell.angle_gamma   90.00
#
_symmetry.space_group_name_H-M   'P 1'
#
loop_
_entity.id
_entity.type
_entity.pdbx_description
1 polymer ?
#
loop_
_entity_poly.entity_id
_entity_poly.type
_entity_poly.pdbx_seq_one_letter_code
_entity_poly.pdbx_strand_id
1 'polypeptide(L)'
;MIQAGRIHEYLKKLTPTARGNLLTELERLEACGEEMPGCEEILAALRAEFRTDESTQPRAGNASRYFFAPLEPLLIDGAPEHANPGRILRGSLAPTWEWISRDLLPAMARDYVKEINELIAADNQRGALRVASAFQTKIIKSIENTLGSPDGAEQTRIKLATYTASHAAYGDLAKMLCVLRARDALAKFNEALPAMIKKFDDARVLKVTALLDGLAKDHPDAVPFALALVASRLRTSWQLIRLAT
;
A
#
# COMPACT_ATOMS: atom_id res chain seq x y z
N MET A 1 -32.07 -21.73 -3.02
CA MET A 1 -32.55 -20.52 -2.32
C MET A 1 -32.54 -20.60 -0.78
N ILE A 2 -32.77 -21.75 -0.13
CA ILE A 2 -32.82 -21.85 1.36
C ILE A 2 -31.42 -21.76 2.03
N GLN A 3 -30.35 -22.11 1.30
CA GLN A 3 -28.98 -22.19 1.82
C GLN A 3 -28.30 -20.82 2.01
N ALA A 4 -28.53 -19.88 1.10
CA ALA A 4 -27.95 -18.53 1.15
C ALA A 4 -28.41 -17.74 2.39
N GLY A 5 -29.70 -17.84 2.77
CA GLY A 5 -30.24 -17.17 3.95
C GLY A 5 -29.63 -17.66 5.27
N ARG A 6 -29.35 -18.96 5.39
CA ARG A 6 -28.70 -19.54 6.58
C ARG A 6 -27.26 -19.08 6.74
N ILE A 7 -26.54 -18.93 5.63
CA ILE A 7 -25.16 -18.44 5.65
C ILE A 7 -25.15 -16.97 6.10
N HIS A 8 -26.08 -16.16 5.60
CA HIS A 8 -26.17 -14.75 5.99
C HIS A 8 -26.47 -14.57 7.50
N GLU A 9 -27.34 -15.41 8.07
CA GLU A 9 -27.55 -15.45 9.52
C GLU A 9 -26.32 -15.92 10.30
N TYR A 10 -25.55 -16.86 9.76
CA TYR A 10 -24.31 -17.32 10.38
C TYR A 10 -23.24 -16.22 10.38
N LEU A 11 -23.08 -15.47 9.28
CA LEU A 11 -22.16 -14.34 9.20
C LEU A 11 -22.47 -13.28 10.26
N LYS A 12 -23.76 -12.99 10.50
CA LYS A 12 -24.18 -12.06 11.56
C LYS A 12 -23.82 -12.53 12.97
N LYS A 13 -23.62 -13.83 13.19
CA LYS A 13 -23.20 -14.41 14.48
C LYS A 13 -21.68 -14.38 14.67
N LEU A 14 -20.91 -14.16 13.61
CA LEU A 14 -19.45 -14.03 13.71
C LEU A 14 -19.04 -12.70 14.34
N THR A 15 -17.84 -12.64 14.90
CA THR A 15 -17.24 -11.36 15.31
C THR A 15 -16.84 -10.55 14.07
N PRO A 16 -16.74 -9.21 14.15
CA PRO A 16 -16.26 -8.38 13.03
C PRO A 16 -14.90 -8.85 12.50
N THR A 17 -13.98 -9.20 13.40
CA THR A 17 -12.68 -9.78 13.05
C THR A 17 -12.82 -11.10 12.28
N ALA A 18 -13.69 -12.01 12.73
CA ALA A 18 -13.91 -13.29 12.04
C ALA A 18 -14.52 -13.13 10.65
N ARG A 19 -15.43 -12.16 10.45
CA ARG A 19 -15.98 -11.83 9.13
C ARG A 19 -14.94 -11.26 8.18
N GLY A 20 -14.04 -10.43 8.68
CA GLY A 20 -12.98 -9.87 7.86
C GLY A 20 -11.86 -10.85 7.51
N ASN A 21 -11.57 -11.81 8.40
CA ASN A 21 -10.71 -12.95 8.10
C ASN A 21 -11.33 -13.82 7.00
N LEU A 22 -12.63 -14.09 7.10
CA LEU A 22 -13.37 -14.82 6.10
C LEU A 22 -13.37 -14.10 4.74
N LEU A 23 -13.55 -12.78 4.72
CA LEU A 23 -13.43 -11.98 3.49
C LEU A 23 -12.05 -12.16 2.85
N THR A 24 -10.98 -12.01 3.64
CA THR A 24 -9.60 -12.15 3.15
C THR A 24 -9.33 -13.53 2.55
N GLU A 25 -9.79 -14.60 3.19
CA GLU A 25 -9.61 -15.97 2.68
C GLU A 25 -10.46 -16.27 1.45
N LEU A 26 -11.69 -15.75 1.37
CA LEU A 26 -12.52 -15.93 0.18
C LEU A 26 -11.94 -15.19 -1.03
N GLU A 27 -11.40 -13.98 -0.83
CA GLU A 27 -10.71 -13.23 -1.88
C GLU A 27 -9.40 -13.92 -2.31
N ARG A 28 -8.71 -14.58 -1.38
CA ARG A 28 -7.53 -15.41 -1.69
C ARG A 28 -7.91 -16.57 -2.62
N LEU A 29 -9.01 -17.26 -2.33
CA LEU A 29 -9.49 -18.41 -3.12
C LEU A 29 -9.94 -17.98 -4.52
N GLU A 30 -10.64 -16.85 -4.63
CA GLU A 30 -11.05 -16.25 -5.91
C GLU A 30 -9.83 -15.89 -6.78
N ALA A 31 -8.77 -15.32 -6.17
CA ALA A 31 -7.53 -14.98 -6.88
C ALA A 31 -6.73 -16.21 -7.36
N CYS A 32 -6.84 -17.35 -6.68
CA CYS A 32 -6.21 -18.60 -7.09
C CYS A 32 -6.93 -19.31 -8.26
N GLY A 33 -8.05 -18.76 -8.75
CA GLY A 33 -8.86 -19.39 -9.80
C GLY A 33 -9.65 -20.60 -9.32
N GLU A 34 -9.78 -20.79 -8.00
CA GLU A 34 -10.69 -21.76 -7.43
C GLU A 34 -12.10 -21.16 -7.53
N GLU A 35 -12.83 -21.50 -8.60
CA GLU A 35 -14.25 -21.18 -8.68
C GLU A 35 -14.95 -21.80 -7.45
N MET A 36 -15.50 -20.94 -6.61
CA MET A 36 -16.38 -21.33 -5.50
C MET A 36 -17.82 -20.92 -5.84
N PRO A 37 -18.59 -21.79 -6.53
CA PRO A 37 -19.96 -21.48 -6.90
C PRO A 37 -20.79 -21.16 -5.65
N GLY A 38 -21.42 -20.00 -5.63
CA GLY A 38 -22.29 -19.56 -4.52
C GLY A 38 -21.62 -18.70 -3.45
N CYS A 39 -20.32 -18.40 -3.56
CA CYS A 39 -19.64 -17.45 -2.67
C CYS A 39 -19.77 -15.99 -3.08
N GLU A 40 -20.28 -15.69 -4.28
CA GLU A 40 -20.38 -14.32 -4.82
C GLU A 40 -21.23 -13.39 -3.94
N GLU A 41 -22.40 -13.85 -3.50
CA GLU A 41 -23.29 -13.05 -2.64
C GLU A 41 -22.68 -12.80 -1.25
N ILE A 42 -21.90 -13.77 -0.74
CA ILE A 42 -21.20 -13.66 0.55
C ILE A 42 -20.06 -12.67 0.43
N LEU A 43 -19.25 -12.78 -0.62
CA LEU A 43 -18.18 -11.84 -0.94
C LEU A 43 -18.75 -10.43 -1.12
N ALA A 44 -19.84 -10.26 -1.87
CA ALA A 44 -20.48 -8.96 -2.05
C ALA A 44 -20.99 -8.37 -0.72
N ALA A 45 -21.60 -9.18 0.15
CA ALA A 45 -22.08 -8.72 1.45
C ALA A 45 -20.94 -8.36 2.42
N LEU A 46 -19.88 -9.18 2.48
CA LEU A 46 -18.70 -8.91 3.29
C LEU A 46 -17.95 -7.68 2.75
N ARG A 47 -17.76 -7.57 1.43
CA ARG A 47 -17.20 -6.37 0.80
C ARG A 47 -18.00 -5.14 1.17
N ALA A 48 -19.33 -5.19 1.10
CA ALA A 48 -20.19 -4.06 1.46
C ALA A 48 -20.07 -3.66 2.94
N GLU A 49 -19.88 -4.62 3.85
CA GLU A 49 -19.67 -4.33 5.29
C GLU A 49 -18.34 -3.60 5.54
N PHE A 50 -17.28 -3.98 4.83
CA PHE A 50 -15.96 -3.36 4.94
C PHE A 50 -15.73 -2.24 3.93
N ARG A 51 -16.69 -2.00 3.03
CA ARG A 51 -16.71 -0.85 2.14
C ARG A 51 -16.99 0.36 3.02
N THR A 52 -15.94 1.02 3.45
CA THR A 52 -16.02 2.36 4.03
C THR A 52 -16.89 3.18 3.10
N ASP A 53 -18.03 3.72 3.57
CA ASP A 53 -19.02 4.45 2.77
C ASP A 53 -18.37 5.37 1.72
N GLU A 54 -18.22 4.86 0.49
CA GLU A 54 -17.67 5.61 -0.65
C GLU A 54 -18.61 6.77 -1.04
N SER A 55 -19.85 6.77 -0.53
CA SER A 55 -20.89 7.77 -0.80
C SER A 55 -20.90 8.95 0.18
N THR A 56 -20.28 8.84 1.37
CA THR A 56 -20.35 9.89 2.41
C THR A 56 -18.99 10.55 2.68
N GLN A 57 -17.91 10.07 2.07
CA GLN A 57 -16.62 10.77 2.15
C GLN A 57 -16.48 11.80 1.02
N PRO A 58 -16.17 13.08 1.34
CA PRO A 58 -15.89 14.08 0.32
C PRO A 58 -14.59 13.69 -0.39
N ARG A 59 -14.71 12.99 -1.53
CA ARG A 59 -13.62 12.62 -2.45
C ARG A 59 -12.24 12.58 -1.77
N ALA A 60 -11.99 11.51 -1.02
CA ALA A 60 -10.63 11.09 -0.70
C ALA A 60 -9.78 10.87 -1.98
N GLY A 61 -10.40 10.85 -3.16
CA GLY A 61 -9.83 10.42 -4.44
C GLY A 61 -8.73 11.28 -5.07
N ASN A 62 -8.41 12.49 -4.60
CA ASN A 62 -7.30 13.27 -5.15
C ASN A 62 -6.16 13.49 -4.14
N ALA A 63 -6.46 13.98 -2.95
CA ALA A 63 -5.43 14.27 -1.94
C ALA A 63 -4.66 13.01 -1.50
N SER A 64 -5.35 11.87 -1.31
CA SER A 64 -4.69 10.61 -1.00
C SER A 64 -3.80 10.11 -2.15
N ARG A 65 -4.21 10.33 -3.42
CA ARG A 65 -3.40 9.96 -4.60
C ARG A 65 -2.11 10.75 -4.67
N TYR A 66 -2.15 12.06 -4.43
CA TYR A 66 -0.93 12.87 -4.34
C TYR A 66 -0.04 12.43 -3.17
N PHE A 67 -0.64 12.07 -2.03
CA PHE A 67 0.09 11.59 -0.86
C PHE A 67 0.78 10.25 -1.12
N PHE A 68 0.10 9.29 -1.75
CA PHE A 68 0.62 7.95 -2.02
C PHE A 68 1.32 7.80 -3.38
N ALA A 69 1.43 8.86 -4.18
CA ALA A 69 2.08 8.82 -5.50
C ALA A 69 3.47 8.13 -5.50
N PRO A 70 4.35 8.32 -4.49
CA PRO A 70 5.63 7.60 -4.44
C PRO A 70 5.51 6.07 -4.32
N LEU A 71 4.39 5.58 -3.82
CA LEU A 71 4.14 4.14 -3.61
C LEU A 71 3.66 3.45 -4.88
N GLU A 72 3.06 4.18 -5.82
CA GLU A 72 2.32 3.62 -6.96
C GLU A 72 3.06 2.50 -7.73
N PRO A 73 4.38 2.60 -8.01
CA PRO A 73 5.11 1.54 -8.72
C PRO A 73 5.27 0.22 -7.94
N LEU A 74 5.00 0.25 -6.63
CA LEU A 74 5.25 -0.85 -5.68
C LEU A 74 3.95 -1.49 -5.19
N LEU A 75 2.80 -0.93 -5.58
CA LEU A 75 1.49 -1.44 -5.22
C LEU A 75 1.17 -2.71 -6.00
N ILE A 76 0.48 -3.63 -5.33
CA ILE A 76 -0.11 -4.83 -5.92
C ILE A 76 -1.57 -4.94 -5.53
N ASP A 77 -2.35 -5.58 -6.40
CA ASP A 77 -3.74 -5.91 -6.16
C ASP A 77 -3.82 -7.36 -5.64
N GLY A 78 -4.63 -7.59 -4.60
CA GLY A 78 -4.80 -8.90 -3.95
C GLY A 78 -3.68 -9.29 -2.98
N ALA A 79 -4.00 -10.13 -2.00
CA ALA A 79 -3.02 -10.63 -1.02
C ALA A 79 -1.87 -11.36 -1.73
N PRO A 80 -0.61 -11.13 -1.34
CA PRO A 80 0.50 -11.74 -2.06
C PRO A 80 0.51 -13.25 -1.79
N GLU A 81 0.79 -14.06 -2.82
CA GLU A 81 0.90 -15.52 -2.68
C GLU A 81 1.94 -15.94 -1.63
N HIS A 82 2.96 -15.09 -1.42
CA HIS A 82 4.04 -15.28 -0.47
C HIS A 82 4.41 -13.95 0.18
N ALA A 83 5.01 -13.98 1.37
CA ALA A 83 5.53 -12.77 2.02
C ALA A 83 6.53 -12.06 1.09
N ASN A 84 6.19 -10.83 0.66
CA ASN A 84 7.05 -10.03 -0.22
C ASN A 84 7.42 -8.71 0.47
N PRO A 85 8.68 -8.52 0.88
CA PRO A 85 9.12 -7.30 1.56
C PRO A 85 9.13 -6.07 0.65
N GLY A 86 9.18 -6.24 -0.68
CA GLY A 86 9.24 -5.15 -1.67
C GLY A 86 7.90 -4.75 -2.28
N ARG A 87 6.78 -5.31 -1.83
CA ARG A 87 5.42 -5.02 -2.34
C ARG A 87 4.47 -4.58 -1.23
N ILE A 88 3.56 -3.68 -1.58
CA ILE A 88 2.55 -3.10 -0.68
C ILE A 88 1.16 -3.37 -1.26
N LEU A 89 0.21 -3.79 -0.43
CA LEU A 89 -1.15 -4.00 -0.90
C LEU A 89 -1.84 -2.67 -1.18
N ARG A 90 -2.44 -2.55 -2.37
CA ARG A 90 -3.26 -1.39 -2.72
C ARG A 90 -4.44 -1.23 -1.76
N GLY A 91 -4.99 -2.35 -1.28
CA GLY A 91 -6.06 -2.37 -0.27
C GLY A 91 -5.68 -1.75 1.07
N SER A 92 -4.38 -1.62 1.40
CA SER A 92 -3.92 -0.99 2.64
C SER A 92 -3.87 0.53 2.57
N LEU A 93 -3.99 1.15 1.39
CA LEU A 93 -3.92 2.61 1.23
C LEU A 93 -5.08 3.33 1.90
N ALA A 94 -6.32 2.89 1.65
CA ALA A 94 -7.50 3.56 2.19
C ALA A 94 -7.56 3.50 3.74
N PRO A 95 -7.35 2.33 4.39
CA PRO A 95 -7.29 2.27 5.85
C PRO A 95 -6.16 3.12 6.44
N THR A 96 -4.99 3.15 5.78
CA THR A 96 -3.86 3.98 6.20
C THR A 96 -4.20 5.47 6.10
N TRP A 97 -4.84 5.88 5.01
CA TRP A 97 -5.29 7.26 4.81
C TRP A 97 -6.30 7.69 5.86
N GLU A 98 -7.25 6.81 6.19
CA GLU A 98 -8.26 7.07 7.20
C GLU A 98 -7.64 7.27 8.58
N TRP A 99 -6.75 6.35 8.98
CA TRP A 99 -6.01 6.46 10.22
C TRP A 99 -5.17 7.74 10.28
N ILE A 100 -4.47 8.11 9.20
CA ILE A 100 -3.74 9.38 9.12
C ILE A 100 -4.66 10.58 9.36
N SER A 101 -5.82 10.57 8.71
CA SER A 101 -6.75 11.70 8.65
C SER A 101 -7.60 11.85 9.91
N ARG A 102 -7.83 10.76 10.65
CA ARG A 102 -8.66 10.77 11.87
C ARG A 102 -7.86 10.71 13.16
N ASP A 103 -6.76 9.96 13.17
CA ASP A 103 -6.04 9.64 14.40
C ASP A 103 -4.67 10.28 14.49
N LEU A 104 -3.87 10.23 13.41
CA LEU A 104 -2.47 10.61 13.49
C LEU A 104 -2.28 12.13 13.51
N LEU A 105 -2.75 12.83 12.46
CA LEU A 105 -2.61 14.29 12.33
C LEU A 105 -3.89 14.92 11.75
N PRO A 106 -5.05 14.83 12.43
CA PRO A 106 -6.34 15.18 11.85
C PRO A 106 -6.45 16.65 11.42
N ALA A 107 -5.86 17.59 12.17
CA ALA A 107 -5.87 18.99 11.79
C ALA A 107 -5.03 19.24 10.51
N MET A 108 -3.79 18.74 10.48
CA MET A 108 -2.91 18.91 9.32
C MET A 108 -3.42 18.17 8.08
N ALA A 109 -4.06 17.01 8.25
CA ALA A 109 -4.67 16.28 7.15
C ALA A 109 -5.81 17.08 6.52
N ARG A 110 -6.67 17.75 7.31
CA ARG A 110 -7.71 18.65 6.78
C ARG A 110 -7.12 19.83 6.02
N ASP A 111 -6.09 20.48 6.57
CA ASP A 111 -5.42 21.59 5.92
C ASP A 111 -4.79 21.16 4.59
N TYR A 112 -4.11 20.00 4.59
CA TYR A 112 -3.55 19.39 3.39
C TYR A 112 -4.62 19.09 2.33
N VAL A 113 -5.74 18.46 2.70
CA VAL A 113 -6.83 18.15 1.77
C VAL A 113 -7.40 19.43 1.16
N LYS A 114 -7.61 20.48 1.97
CA LYS A 114 -8.07 21.78 1.50
C LYS A 114 -7.10 22.37 0.48
N GLU A 115 -5.82 22.46 0.82
CA GLU A 115 -4.79 23.06 -0.03
C GLU A 115 -4.61 22.30 -1.36
N ILE A 116 -4.60 20.96 -1.33
CA ILE A 116 -4.54 20.15 -2.55
C ILE A 116 -5.75 20.40 -3.44
N ASN A 117 -6.96 20.47 -2.88
CA ASN A 117 -8.16 20.69 -3.68
C ASN A 117 -8.15 22.08 -4.34
N GLU A 118 -7.68 23.11 -3.64
CA GLU A 118 -7.49 24.46 -4.20
C GLU A 118 -6.46 24.47 -5.34
N LEU A 119 -5.33 23.77 -5.17
CA LEU A 119 -4.28 23.67 -6.18
C LEU A 119 -4.72 22.89 -7.42
N ILE A 120 -5.52 21.84 -7.25
CA ILE A 120 -6.11 21.08 -8.37
C ILE A 120 -7.11 21.94 -9.12
N ALA A 121 -7.97 22.69 -8.42
CA ALA A 121 -8.92 23.60 -9.05
C ALA A 121 -8.22 24.71 -9.86
N ALA A 122 -7.01 25.10 -9.44
CA ALA A 122 -6.15 26.05 -10.13
C ALA A 122 -5.21 25.43 -11.19
N ASP A 123 -5.35 24.13 -11.51
CA ASP A 123 -4.47 23.37 -12.42
C ASP A 123 -2.96 23.46 -12.07
N ASN A 124 -2.64 23.67 -10.79
CA ASN A 124 -1.28 23.81 -10.30
C ASN A 124 -0.71 22.49 -9.79
N GLN A 125 -0.47 21.55 -10.71
CA GLN A 125 0.05 20.22 -10.38
C GLN A 125 1.41 20.26 -9.65
N ARG A 126 2.30 21.19 -10.03
CA ARG A 126 3.61 21.35 -9.38
C ARG A 126 3.48 21.80 -7.92
N GLY A 127 2.55 22.71 -7.65
CA GLY A 127 2.20 23.12 -6.29
C GLY A 127 1.66 21.94 -5.48
N ALA A 128 0.73 21.17 -6.05
CA ALA A 128 0.14 20.02 -5.37
C ALA A 128 1.20 18.96 -4.99
N LEU A 129 2.15 18.66 -5.88
CA LEU A 129 3.26 17.76 -5.58
C LEU A 129 4.17 18.27 -4.45
N ARG A 130 4.42 19.59 -4.40
CA ARG A 130 5.22 20.21 -3.33
C ARG A 130 4.52 20.10 -1.98
N VAL A 131 3.23 20.41 -1.93
CA VAL A 131 2.40 20.31 -0.72
C VAL A 131 2.32 18.86 -0.25
N ALA A 132 2.15 17.91 -1.17
CA ALA A 132 2.20 16.47 -0.86
C ALA A 132 3.54 16.05 -0.25
N SER A 133 4.67 16.44 -0.83
CA SER A 133 6.00 16.12 -0.27
C SER A 133 6.22 16.73 1.12
N ALA A 134 5.72 17.95 1.35
CA ALA A 134 5.78 18.58 2.67
C ALA A 134 4.93 17.82 3.69
N PHE A 135 3.71 17.41 3.32
CA PHE A 135 2.83 16.64 4.20
C PHE A 135 3.37 15.23 4.47
N GLN A 136 3.89 14.53 3.45
CA GLN A 136 4.61 13.26 3.60
C GLN A 136 5.74 13.38 4.63
N THR A 137 6.55 14.45 4.57
CA THR A 137 7.65 14.68 5.53
C THR A 137 7.15 14.82 6.97
N LYS A 138 6.00 15.48 7.19
CA LYS A 138 5.38 15.59 8.52
C LYS A 138 4.87 14.25 9.01
N ILE A 139 4.21 13.48 8.14
CA ILE A 139 3.68 12.16 8.48
C ILE A 139 4.79 11.16 8.81
N ILE A 140 5.88 11.12 8.02
CA ILE A 140 7.04 10.26 8.30
C ILE A 140 7.54 10.49 9.72
N LYS A 141 7.78 11.75 10.11
CA LYS A 141 8.24 12.11 11.46
C LYS A 141 7.25 11.72 12.54
N SER A 142 5.95 11.89 12.29
CA SER A 142 4.90 11.52 13.24
C SER A 142 4.85 10.01 13.45
N ILE A 143 4.86 9.23 12.37
CA ILE A 143 4.87 7.76 12.44
C ILE A 143 6.15 7.27 13.11
N GLU A 144 7.31 7.86 12.80
CA GLU A 144 8.58 7.56 13.48
C GLU A 144 8.51 7.71 14.99
N ASN A 145 7.97 8.83 15.45
CA ASN A 145 7.80 9.09 16.87
C ASN A 145 6.81 8.12 17.50
N THR A 146 5.69 7.82 16.82
CA THR A 146 4.68 6.89 17.33
C THR A 146 5.18 5.45 17.38
N LEU A 147 5.92 4.99 16.36
CA LEU A 147 6.46 3.63 16.28
C LEU A 147 7.78 3.47 17.05
N GLY A 148 8.35 4.55 17.59
CA GLY A 148 9.58 4.54 18.36
C GLY A 148 9.48 3.82 19.72
N SER A 149 8.26 3.49 20.18
CA SER A 149 8.03 2.72 21.40
C SER A 149 7.17 1.47 21.14
N PRO A 150 7.36 0.37 21.89
CA PRO A 150 6.52 -0.83 21.76
C PRO A 150 5.03 -0.55 22.00
N ASP A 151 4.71 0.32 22.96
CA ASP A 151 3.33 0.72 23.28
C ASP A 151 2.70 1.52 22.13
N GLY A 152 3.42 2.49 21.56
CA GLY A 152 2.91 3.27 20.43
C GLY A 152 2.75 2.43 19.16
N ALA A 153 3.63 1.47 18.92
CA ALA A 153 3.48 0.47 17.86
C ALA A 153 2.22 -0.37 18.05
N GLU A 154 1.94 -0.83 19.27
CA GLU A 154 0.76 -1.64 19.57
C GLU A 154 -0.54 -0.83 19.46
N GLN A 155 -0.57 0.38 20.00
CA GLN A 155 -1.71 1.29 19.83
C GLN A 155 -1.97 1.59 18.35
N THR A 156 -0.92 1.72 17.54
CA THR A 156 -1.06 1.90 16.08
C THR A 156 -1.69 0.67 15.43
N ARG A 157 -1.29 -0.56 15.81
CA ARG A 157 -1.94 -1.79 15.33
C ARG A 157 -3.42 -1.81 15.67
N ILE A 158 -3.76 -1.55 16.93
CA ILE A 158 -5.14 -1.54 17.42
C ILE A 158 -5.99 -0.52 16.66
N LYS A 159 -5.49 0.70 16.50
CA LYS A 159 -6.21 1.75 15.76
C LYS A 159 -6.39 1.42 14.29
N LEU A 160 -5.35 0.91 13.63
CA LEU A 160 -5.42 0.56 12.22
C LEU A 160 -6.42 -0.58 11.96
N ALA A 161 -6.52 -1.53 12.89
CA ALA A 161 -7.50 -2.62 12.85
C ALA A 161 -8.97 -2.14 12.95
N THR A 162 -9.23 -0.88 13.35
CA THR A 162 -10.59 -0.31 13.31
C THR A 162 -11.03 0.05 11.89
N TYR A 163 -10.09 0.22 10.96
CA TYR A 163 -10.34 0.64 9.58
C TYR A 163 -10.25 -0.50 8.57
N THR A 164 -9.75 -1.66 8.98
CA THR A 164 -9.63 -2.84 8.11
C THR A 164 -9.46 -4.10 8.93
N ALA A 165 -10.01 -5.20 8.43
CA ALA A 165 -9.76 -6.52 8.99
C ALA A 165 -8.50 -7.20 8.44
N SER A 166 -7.78 -6.55 7.51
CA SER A 166 -6.55 -7.11 6.97
C SER A 166 -5.43 -7.03 8.00
N HIS A 167 -4.91 -8.19 8.40
CA HIS A 167 -3.72 -8.29 9.26
C HIS A 167 -2.45 -7.73 8.60
N ALA A 168 -2.44 -7.58 7.26
CA ALA A 168 -1.31 -7.02 6.53
C ALA A 168 -1.19 -5.50 6.70
N ALA A 169 -2.25 -4.81 7.15
CA ALA A 169 -2.31 -3.36 7.17
C ALA A 169 -1.17 -2.71 7.95
N TYR A 170 -0.81 -3.25 9.13
CA TYR A 170 0.31 -2.71 9.91
C TYR A 170 1.66 -2.99 9.25
N GLY A 171 1.85 -4.19 8.71
CA GLY A 171 3.07 -4.55 7.98
C GLY A 171 3.25 -3.65 6.76
N ASP A 172 2.17 -3.39 6.04
CA ASP A 172 2.19 -2.50 4.88
C ASP A 172 2.37 -1.03 5.29
N LEU A 173 1.82 -0.57 6.41
CA LEU A 173 2.14 0.75 6.96
C LEU A 173 3.65 0.92 7.20
N ALA A 174 4.31 -0.10 7.77
CA ALA A 174 5.76 -0.08 7.98
C ALA A 174 6.53 -0.03 6.66
N LYS A 175 6.08 -0.77 5.63
CA LYS A 175 6.65 -0.69 4.27
C LYS A 175 6.43 0.67 3.63
N MET A 176 5.23 1.25 3.76
CA MET A 176 4.92 2.60 3.26
C MET A 176 5.85 3.63 3.89
N LEU A 177 6.10 3.55 5.20
CA LEU A 177 7.05 4.42 5.88
C LEU A 177 8.47 4.28 5.29
N CYS A 178 8.94 3.06 5.05
CA CYS A 178 10.24 2.81 4.41
C CYS A 178 10.34 3.47 3.03
N VAL A 179 9.33 3.27 2.18
CA VAL A 179 9.29 3.88 0.84
C VAL A 179 9.23 5.40 0.91
N LEU A 180 8.40 5.97 1.78
CA LEU A 180 8.25 7.42 1.92
C LEU A 180 9.53 8.10 2.43
N ARG A 181 10.32 7.43 3.28
CA ARG A 181 11.66 7.89 3.71
C ARG A 181 12.64 7.93 2.55
N ALA A 182 12.65 6.89 1.72
CA ALA A 182 13.55 6.76 0.58
C ALA A 182 12.97 7.30 -0.74
N ARG A 183 11.86 8.06 -0.70
CA ARG A 183 11.06 8.40 -1.90
C ARG A 183 11.86 9.04 -3.02
N ASP A 184 12.77 9.97 -2.69
CA ASP A 184 13.58 10.67 -3.68
C ASP A 184 14.67 9.76 -4.25
N ALA A 185 15.26 8.90 -3.42
CA ALA A 185 16.26 7.93 -3.84
C ALA A 185 15.65 6.82 -4.73
N LEU A 186 14.48 6.31 -4.36
CA LEU A 186 13.71 5.35 -5.15
C LEU A 186 13.22 5.95 -6.47
N ALA A 187 12.79 7.22 -6.48
CA ALA A 187 12.42 7.91 -7.72
C ALA A 187 13.62 8.01 -8.67
N LYS A 188 14.78 8.49 -8.18
CA LYS A 188 16.03 8.55 -8.97
C LYS A 188 16.48 7.17 -9.46
N PHE A 189 16.38 6.15 -8.62
CA PHE A 189 16.68 4.77 -8.99
C PHE A 189 15.76 4.30 -10.14
N ASN A 190 14.45 4.51 -10.01
CA ASN A 190 13.47 4.13 -11.04
C ASN A 190 13.68 4.87 -12.36
N GLU A 191 14.04 6.16 -12.31
CA GLU A 191 14.36 6.97 -13.50
C GLU A 191 15.63 6.49 -14.22
N ALA A 192 16.60 5.96 -13.48
CA ALA A 192 17.83 5.40 -14.05
C ALA A 192 17.62 4.05 -14.77
N LEU A 193 16.49 3.38 -14.54
CA LEU A 193 16.15 2.12 -15.18
C LEU A 193 15.51 2.35 -16.56
N PRO A 194 15.84 1.51 -17.57
CA PRO A 194 15.10 1.49 -18.82
C PRO A 194 13.63 1.16 -18.58
N ALA A 195 12.73 1.71 -19.40
CA ALA A 195 11.29 1.44 -19.31
C ALA A 195 10.95 -0.06 -19.38
N MET A 196 11.73 -0.82 -20.16
CA MET A 196 11.69 -2.28 -20.23
C MET A 196 13.10 -2.84 -20.49
N ILE A 197 13.48 -3.85 -19.73
CA ILE A 197 14.74 -4.57 -19.84
C ILE A 197 14.50 -5.86 -20.62
N LYS A 198 14.75 -5.80 -21.94
CA LYS A 198 14.57 -6.96 -22.84
C LYS A 198 15.65 -8.03 -22.67
N LYS A 199 16.89 -7.61 -22.41
CA LYS A 199 18.05 -8.47 -22.21
C LYS A 199 18.75 -8.00 -20.94
N PHE A 200 18.86 -8.88 -19.95
CA PHE A 200 19.55 -8.62 -18.70
C PHE A 200 20.90 -9.34 -18.71
N ASP A 201 21.83 -8.85 -19.53
CA ASP A 201 23.20 -9.36 -19.70
C ASP A 201 24.18 -8.83 -18.64
N ASP A 202 25.40 -9.35 -18.60
CA ASP A 202 26.37 -9.06 -17.53
C ASP A 202 26.65 -7.57 -17.35
N ALA A 203 26.77 -6.83 -18.46
CA ALA A 203 26.95 -5.38 -18.40
C ALA A 203 25.76 -4.67 -17.71
N ARG A 204 24.53 -5.16 -17.93
CA ARG A 204 23.34 -4.60 -17.30
C ARG A 204 23.15 -5.05 -15.87
N VAL A 205 23.50 -6.30 -15.56
CA VAL A 205 23.57 -6.82 -14.19
C VAL A 205 24.51 -5.93 -13.38
N LEU A 206 25.76 -5.74 -13.83
CA LEU A 206 26.74 -4.86 -13.17
C LEU A 206 26.22 -3.45 -12.94
N LYS A 207 25.54 -2.87 -13.95
CA LYS A 207 24.96 -1.52 -13.83
C LYS A 207 23.83 -1.46 -12.79
N VAL A 208 22.94 -2.45 -12.76
CA VAL A 208 21.85 -2.50 -11.78
C VAL A 208 22.39 -2.79 -10.38
N THR A 209 23.36 -3.68 -10.23
CA THR A 209 24.06 -3.93 -8.97
C THR A 209 24.68 -2.65 -8.42
N ALA A 210 25.40 -1.88 -9.23
CA ALA A 210 25.97 -0.61 -8.79
C ALA A 210 24.91 0.43 -8.34
N LEU A 211 23.74 0.46 -8.99
CA LEU A 211 22.61 1.30 -8.55
C LEU A 211 22.02 0.82 -7.22
N LEU A 212 21.90 -0.50 -7.04
CA LEU A 212 21.42 -1.11 -5.79
C LEU A 212 22.39 -0.86 -4.64
N ASP A 213 23.69 -1.04 -4.86
CA ASP A 213 24.74 -0.77 -3.87
C ASP A 213 24.75 0.71 -3.45
N GLY A 214 24.59 1.61 -4.42
CA GLY A 214 24.45 3.05 -4.17
C GLY A 214 23.24 3.38 -3.29
N LEU A 215 22.08 2.75 -3.55
CA LEU A 215 20.89 2.91 -2.73
C LEU A 215 21.07 2.31 -1.33
N ALA A 216 21.65 1.11 -1.25
CA ALA A 216 21.81 0.36 -0.01
C ALA A 216 22.71 1.08 1.02
N LYS A 217 23.65 1.90 0.54
CA LYS A 217 24.55 2.69 1.39
C LYS A 217 23.79 3.65 2.32
N ASP A 218 22.76 4.32 1.80
CA ASP A 218 22.01 5.35 2.54
C ASP A 218 20.62 4.84 2.98
N HIS A 219 20.07 3.85 2.26
CA HIS A 219 18.72 3.33 2.45
C HIS A 219 18.68 1.78 2.33
N PRO A 220 19.34 1.04 3.23
CA PRO A 220 19.40 -0.42 3.18
C PRO A 220 17.99 -1.07 3.20
N ASP A 221 17.07 -0.52 4.00
CA ASP A 221 15.70 -1.03 4.10
C ASP A 221 14.88 -0.81 2.80
N ALA A 222 15.33 0.07 1.90
CA ALA A 222 14.65 0.36 0.64
C ALA A 222 15.02 -0.62 -0.50
N VAL A 223 16.07 -1.45 -0.31
CA VAL A 223 16.59 -2.38 -1.32
C VAL A 223 15.52 -3.38 -1.82
N PRO A 224 14.66 -3.97 -0.97
CA PRO A 224 13.59 -4.86 -1.45
C PRO A 224 12.64 -4.18 -2.44
N PHE A 225 12.34 -2.89 -2.24
CA PHE A 225 11.49 -2.13 -3.16
C PHE A 225 12.22 -1.81 -4.47
N ALA A 226 13.51 -1.48 -4.42
CA ALA A 226 14.31 -1.30 -5.61
C ALA A 226 14.41 -2.59 -6.45
N LEU A 227 14.58 -3.74 -5.81
CA LEU A 227 14.51 -5.04 -6.49
C LEU A 227 13.13 -5.30 -7.11
N ALA A 228 12.04 -4.92 -6.43
CA ALA A 228 10.69 -5.02 -6.99
C ALA A 228 10.49 -4.12 -8.21
N LEU A 229 11.13 -2.94 -8.26
CA LEU A 229 11.17 -2.07 -9.45
C LEU A 229 11.97 -2.70 -10.59
N VAL A 230 13.14 -3.29 -10.31
CA VAL A 230 13.90 -4.00 -11.35
C VAL A 230 13.07 -5.15 -11.92
N ALA A 231 12.46 -5.95 -11.05
CA ALA A 231 11.63 -7.08 -11.42
C ALA A 231 10.46 -6.67 -12.34
N SER A 232 9.80 -5.53 -12.07
CA SER A 232 8.69 -5.04 -12.92
C SER A 232 9.15 -4.54 -14.29
N ARG A 233 10.43 -4.24 -14.48
CA ARG A 233 11.02 -3.83 -15.77
C ARG A 233 11.55 -5.01 -16.59
N LEU A 234 11.80 -6.17 -15.97
CA LEU A 234 12.31 -7.35 -16.67
C LEU A 234 11.23 -7.98 -17.54
N ARG A 235 11.57 -8.29 -18.80
CA ARG A 235 10.70 -9.13 -19.65
C ARG A 235 10.51 -10.53 -19.05
N THR A 236 11.54 -11.02 -18.39
CA THR A 236 11.59 -12.37 -17.84
C THR A 236 11.96 -12.27 -16.36
N SER A 237 10.95 -12.29 -15.47
CA SER A 237 11.10 -11.95 -14.05
C SER A 237 12.13 -12.79 -13.30
N TRP A 238 12.32 -14.06 -13.66
CA TRP A 238 13.31 -14.94 -13.02
C TRP A 238 14.77 -14.53 -13.26
N GLN A 239 15.05 -13.69 -14.28
CA GLN A 239 16.41 -13.18 -14.53
C GLN A 239 16.95 -12.32 -13.38
N LEU A 240 16.08 -11.90 -12.44
CA LEU A 240 16.48 -11.23 -11.21
C LEU A 240 17.47 -12.07 -10.37
N ILE A 241 17.46 -13.40 -10.49
CA ILE A 241 18.40 -14.30 -9.80
C ILE A 241 19.87 -13.98 -10.09
N ARG A 242 20.16 -13.35 -11.23
CA ARG A 242 21.51 -12.90 -11.61
C ARG A 242 22.07 -11.79 -10.73
N LEU A 243 21.25 -11.19 -9.87
CA LEU A 243 21.69 -10.21 -8.87
C LEU A 243 22.09 -10.86 -7.53
N ALA A 244 21.85 -12.16 -7.36
CA ALA A 244 22.17 -12.91 -6.15
C ALA A 244 23.56 -13.58 -6.21
N THR A 245 24.31 -13.35 -7.29
CA THR A 245 25.67 -13.86 -7.54
C THR A 245 26.69 -12.77 -7.34
#